data_AF-K1QCF1-F1
#
_entry.id   AF-K1QCF1-F1
#
_cell.length_a   1.000
_cell.length_b   1.000
_cell.length_c   1.000
_cell.angle_alpha   90.00
_cell.angle_beta   90.00
_cell.angle_gamma   90.00
#
_symmetry.space_group_name_H-M   'P 1'
#
loop_
_entity.id
_entity.type
_entity.pdbx_description
1 polymer ?
#
loop_
_entity_poly.entity_id
_entity_poly.type
_entity_poly.pdbx_seq_one_letter_code
_entity_poly.pdbx_strand_id
1 'polypeptide(L)'
;MEDFFEQLRLRILEKSEIQGGPGGCFVWKGATTAHGYGVLRVRWPEEGPKFERVHRAILMAQMRLTRSQFPGGNLEVSHLCRKKLCVNATHLVLETHEVNQERNHCKAQGFCCRAHHPHCILPCN
;
A
#
# COMPACT_ATOMS: atom_id res chain seq x y z
N MET A 1 -13.07 22.91 -7.83
CA MET A 1 -11.66 22.70 -7.44
C MET A 1 -11.56 21.25 -7.06
N GLU A 2 -10.95 20.41 -7.91
CA GLU A 2 -10.86 18.98 -7.65
C GLU A 2 -10.02 18.71 -6.40
N ASP A 3 -10.49 17.76 -5.60
CA ASP A 3 -9.84 17.32 -4.38
C ASP A 3 -8.49 16.66 -4.70
N PHE A 4 -7.39 17.25 -4.23
CA PHE A 4 -6.02 16.76 -4.47
C PHE A 4 -5.86 15.27 -4.16
N PHE A 5 -6.47 14.79 -3.07
CA PHE A 5 -6.36 13.39 -2.67
C PHE A 5 -7.09 12.45 -3.64
N GLU A 6 -8.27 12.85 -4.12
CA GLU A 6 -8.99 12.07 -5.13
C GLU A 6 -8.23 12.06 -6.46
N GLN A 7 -7.68 13.19 -6.91
CA GLN A 7 -6.83 13.22 -8.10
C GLN A 7 -5.60 12.32 -7.96
N LEU A 8 -4.94 12.32 -6.80
CA LEU A 8 -3.79 11.45 -6.55
C LEU A 8 -4.20 9.98 -6.60
N ARG A 9 -5.34 9.63 -5.99
CA ARG A 9 -5.91 8.28 -6.03
C ARG A 9 -6.23 7.87 -7.45
N LEU A 10 -6.95 8.67 -8.22
CA LEU A 10 -7.29 8.40 -9.62
C LEU A 10 -6.03 8.20 -10.48
N ARG A 11 -5.06 9.11 -10.38
CA ARG A 11 -3.77 9.00 -11.08
C ARG A 11 -3.02 7.70 -10.76
N ILE A 12 -3.12 7.20 -9.53
CA ILE A 12 -2.52 5.92 -9.13
C ILE A 12 -3.29 4.74 -9.76
N LEU A 13 -4.63 4.79 -9.68
CA LEU A 13 -5.50 3.73 -10.18
C LEU A 13 -5.49 3.62 -11.72
N GLU A 14 -5.46 4.74 -12.44
CA GLU A 14 -5.33 4.78 -13.91
C GLU A 14 -4.06 4.08 -14.42
N LYS A 15 -3.00 4.06 -13.61
CA LYS A 15 -1.74 3.37 -13.92
C LYS A 15 -1.66 1.97 -13.33
N SER A 16 -2.79 1.41 -12.93
CA SER A 16 -2.88 0.10 -12.31
C SER A 16 -3.85 -0.80 -13.08
N GLU A 17 -3.58 -2.10 -13.05
CA GLU A 17 -4.47 -3.10 -13.64
C GLU A 17 -5.07 -3.98 -12.56
N ILE A 18 -6.35 -4.29 -12.69
CA ILE A 18 -7.02 -5.25 -11.81
C ILE A 18 -6.53 -6.64 -12.17
N GLN A 19 -5.99 -7.36 -11.20
CA GLN A 19 -5.62 -8.76 -11.33
C GLN A 19 -6.43 -9.64 -10.39
N GLY A 20 -6.80 -10.83 -10.88
CA GLY A 20 -7.43 -11.89 -10.10
C GLY A 20 -6.58 -12.38 -8.93
N GLY A 21 -7.22 -13.16 -8.06
CA GLY A 21 -6.67 -13.66 -6.80
C GLY A 21 -7.46 -13.17 -5.57
N PRO A 22 -7.08 -13.58 -4.36
CA PRO A 22 -7.83 -13.24 -3.14
C PRO A 22 -8.04 -11.72 -3.00
N GLY A 23 -9.30 -11.29 -2.92
CA GLY A 23 -9.70 -9.89 -2.68
C GLY A 23 -9.58 -8.92 -3.86
N GLY A 24 -9.02 -9.32 -5.02
CA GLY A 24 -8.85 -8.44 -6.19
C GLY A 24 -7.76 -7.38 -5.98
N CYS A 25 -6.56 -7.62 -6.52
CA CYS A 25 -5.44 -6.68 -6.39
C CYS A 25 -5.43 -5.67 -7.53
N PHE A 26 -5.23 -4.39 -7.21
CA PHE A 26 -4.93 -3.37 -8.21
C PHE A 26 -3.41 -3.26 -8.30
N VAL A 27 -2.83 -3.71 -9.42
CA VAL A 27 -1.38 -3.86 -9.55
C VAL A 27 -0.81 -2.68 -10.32
N TRP A 28 0.08 -1.93 -9.66
CA TRP A 28 0.80 -0.80 -10.24
C TRP A 28 1.64 -1.21 -11.44
N LYS A 29 1.54 -0.46 -12.54
CA LYS A 29 2.28 -0.66 -13.80
C LYS A 29 3.28 0.45 -14.12
N GLY A 30 3.44 1.41 -13.22
CA GLY A 30 4.43 2.48 -13.37
C GLY A 30 5.83 2.08 -12.89
N ALA A 31 6.64 3.10 -12.61
CA ALA A 31 8.03 2.92 -12.19
C ALA A 31 8.16 2.09 -10.89
N THR A 32 9.24 1.33 -10.80
CA THR A 32 9.59 0.52 -9.63
C THR A 32 11.04 0.76 -9.20
N THR A 33 11.35 0.49 -7.94
CA THR A 33 12.73 0.45 -7.44
C THR A 33 13.41 -0.87 -7.82
N ALA A 34 14.75 -0.93 -7.70
CA ALA A 34 15.50 -2.18 -7.87
C ALA A 34 15.03 -3.33 -6.96
N HIS A 35 14.36 -3.03 -5.84
CA HIS A 35 13.80 -4.01 -4.91
C HIS A 35 12.33 -4.38 -5.21
N GLY A 36 11.78 -3.90 -6.33
CA GLY A 36 10.44 -4.22 -6.82
C GLY A 36 9.29 -3.48 -6.16
N TYR A 37 9.55 -2.32 -5.52
CA TYR A 37 8.49 -1.48 -4.96
C TYR A 37 8.04 -0.42 -5.96
N GLY A 38 6.73 -0.24 -6.13
CA GLY A 38 6.18 0.83 -6.95
C GLY A 38 6.51 2.21 -6.38
N VAL A 39 6.90 3.14 -7.24
CA VAL A 39 7.23 4.53 -6.88
C VAL A 39 6.59 5.53 -7.84
N LEU A 40 6.31 6.73 -7.35
CA LEU A 40 5.85 7.86 -8.14
C LEU A 40 6.32 9.19 -7.55
N ARG A 41 6.40 10.22 -8.40
CA ARG A 41 6.58 11.61 -7.95
C ARG A 41 5.22 12.24 -7.67
N VAL A 42 5.01 12.70 -6.44
CA VAL A 42 3.83 13.43 -5.97
C VAL A 42 4.22 14.87 -5.72
N ARG A 43 3.45 15.84 -6.23
CA ARG A 43 3.61 17.26 -5.89
C ARG A 43 2.62 17.57 -4.78
N TRP A 44 3.09 17.52 -3.54
CA TRP A 44 2.27 17.84 -2.37
C TRP A 44 2.00 19.35 -2.33
N PRO A 45 0.79 19.81 -1.95
CA PRO A 45 0.41 21.22 -1.99
C PRO A 45 1.39 22.15 -1.25
N GLU A 46 1.83 21.76 -0.05
CA GLU A 46 2.69 22.58 0.82
C GLU A 46 4.13 22.06 0.92
N GLU A 47 4.36 20.78 0.63
CA GLU A 47 5.67 20.13 0.80
C GLU A 47 6.47 20.04 -0.52
N GLY A 48 5.84 20.42 -1.64
CA GLY A 48 6.44 20.37 -2.97
C GLY A 48 6.59 18.95 -3.54
N PRO A 49 7.41 18.77 -4.61
CA PRO A 49 7.59 17.48 -5.26
C PRO A 49 8.43 16.52 -4.43
N LYS A 50 7.90 15.32 -4.14
CA LYS A 50 8.58 14.23 -3.44
C LYS A 50 8.41 12.89 -4.19
N PHE A 51 9.38 12.01 -4.06
CA PHE A 51 9.24 10.61 -4.47
C PHE A 51 8.62 9.80 -3.34
N GLU A 52 7.53 9.10 -3.63
CA GLU A 52 6.81 8.28 -2.67
C GLU A 52 6.75 6.83 -3.15
N ARG A 53 6.73 5.89 -2.20
CA ARG A 53 6.29 4.52 -2.47
C ARG A 53 4.79 4.55 -2.76
N VAL A 54 4.36 3.92 -3.84
CA VAL A 54 2.97 4.05 -4.33
C VAL A 54 1.95 3.52 -3.32
N HIS A 55 2.24 2.41 -2.64
CA HIS A 55 1.36 1.88 -1.59
C HIS A 55 1.20 2.86 -0.42
N ARG A 56 2.24 3.64 -0.08
CA ARG A 56 2.13 4.68 0.95
C ARG A 56 1.29 5.86 0.45
N ALA A 57 1.50 6.27 -0.80
CA ALA A 57 0.78 7.39 -1.42
C ALA A 57 -0.72 7.12 -1.56
N ILE A 58 -1.12 5.91 -1.97
CA ILE A 58 -2.54 5.58 -2.09
C ILE A 58 -3.24 5.50 -0.73
N LEU A 59 -2.54 5.02 0.31
CA LEU A 59 -3.09 5.00 1.67
C LEU A 59 -3.18 6.43 2.25
N MET A 60 -2.17 7.27 2.03
CA MET A 60 -2.23 8.71 2.36
C MET A 60 -3.43 9.40 1.70
N ALA A 61 -3.65 9.15 0.40
CA ALA A 61 -4.80 9.68 -0.33
C ALA A 61 -6.13 9.19 0.24
N GLN A 62 -6.24 7.88 0.53
CA GLN A 62 -7.43 7.29 1.13
C GLN A 62 -7.75 7.88 2.51
N MET A 63 -6.74 8.17 3.33
CA MET A 63 -6.87 8.78 4.65
C MET A 63 -6.97 10.30 4.60
N ARG A 64 -6.79 10.91 3.42
CA ARG A 64 -6.74 12.37 3.21
C ARG A 64 -5.68 13.06 4.07
N LEU A 65 -4.51 12.43 4.18
CA LEU A 65 -3.37 12.93 4.95
C LEU A 65 -2.24 13.35 4.01
N THR A 66 -1.63 14.50 4.28
CA THR A 66 -0.37 14.89 3.64
C THR A 66 0.78 14.02 4.15
N ARG A 67 1.96 14.16 3.53
CA ARG A 67 3.15 13.41 3.96
C ARG A 67 3.56 13.80 5.37
N SER A 68 3.43 15.07 5.76
CA SER A 68 3.72 15.55 7.11
C SER A 68 2.70 15.09 8.17
N GLN A 69 1.46 14.85 7.79
CA GLN A 69 0.40 14.36 8.68
C GLN A 69 0.38 12.84 8.82
N PHE A 70 0.91 12.11 7.84
CA PHE A 70 0.86 10.66 7.84
C PHE A 70 1.69 10.06 8.98
N PRO A 71 1.17 9.06 9.71
CA PRO A 71 1.90 8.44 10.83
C PRO A 71 3.30 7.99 10.41
N GLY A 72 4.31 8.49 11.12
CA GLY A 72 5.71 8.15 10.96
C GLY A 72 6.25 7.29 12.11
N GLY A 73 7.57 7.20 12.23
CA GLY A 73 8.23 6.46 13.29
C GLY A 73 8.36 4.97 12.97
N ASN A 74 7.87 4.12 13.87
CA ASN A 74 7.96 2.66 13.79
C ASN A 74 6.81 1.99 13.00
N LEU A 75 5.91 2.78 12.42
CA LEU A 75 4.80 2.26 11.61
C LEU A 75 5.18 2.15 10.13
N GLU A 76 4.82 1.01 9.55
CA GLU A 76 5.01 0.68 8.14
C GLU A 76 3.66 0.43 7.48
N VAL A 77 3.59 0.73 6.18
CA VAL A 77 2.43 0.36 5.36
C VAL A 77 2.64 -1.05 4.83
N SER A 78 1.87 -1.99 5.35
CA SER A 78 1.98 -3.42 5.09
C SER A 78 0.92 -3.91 4.13
N HIS A 79 1.29 -4.87 3.27
CA HIS A 79 0.39 -5.51 2.30
C HIS A 79 -0.21 -6.79 2.87
N LEU A 80 -1.49 -6.77 3.23
CA LEU A 80 -2.23 -7.96 3.66
C LEU A 80 -2.33 -9.03 2.55
N CYS A 81 -2.26 -8.61 1.28
CA CYS A 81 -2.28 -9.48 0.10
C CYS A 81 -0.88 -9.97 -0.35
N ARG A 82 0.21 -9.52 0.29
CA ARG A 82 1.62 -9.85 -0.03
C ARG A 82 2.13 -9.47 -1.43
N LYS A 83 1.35 -8.75 -2.21
CA LYS A 83 1.79 -8.24 -3.53
C LYS A 83 2.35 -6.82 -3.37
N LYS A 84 3.68 -6.66 -3.46
CA LYS A 84 4.40 -5.37 -3.28
C LYS A 84 3.89 -4.22 -4.18
N LEU A 85 3.39 -4.57 -5.36
CA LEU A 85 2.86 -3.63 -6.35
C LEU A 85 1.35 -3.40 -6.20
N CYS A 86 0.69 -4.01 -5.21
CA CYS A 86 -0.73 -3.77 -4.98
C CYS A 86 -0.93 -2.36 -4.41
N VAL A 87 -1.89 -1.65 -4.99
CA VAL A 87 -2.33 -0.30 -4.59
C VAL A 87 -3.80 -0.28 -4.18
N ASN A 88 -4.44 -1.44 -4.01
CA ASN A 88 -5.77 -1.48 -3.43
C ASN A 88 -5.67 -1.07 -1.96
N ALA A 89 -6.22 0.10 -1.61
CA ALA A 89 -6.09 0.66 -0.26
C ALA A 89 -6.68 -0.24 0.83
N THR A 90 -7.69 -1.07 0.52
CA THR A 90 -8.27 -2.03 1.48
C THR A 90 -7.33 -3.21 1.78
N HIS A 91 -6.28 -3.39 0.99
CA HIS A 91 -5.25 -4.41 1.19
C HIS A 91 -4.03 -3.88 1.96
N LEU A 92 -4.08 -2.62 2.41
CA LEU A 92 -3.01 -1.94 3.10
C LEU A 92 -3.40 -1.65 4.55
N VAL A 93 -2.44 -1.79 5.46
CA VAL A 93 -2.62 -1.44 6.87
C VAL A 93 -1.38 -0.73 7.39
N LEU A 94 -1.56 0.15 8.38
CA LEU A 94 -0.48 0.67 9.20
C LEU A 94 -0.24 -0.26 10.38
N GLU A 95 0.97 -0.78 10.50
CA GLU A 95 1.37 -1.66 11.59
C GLU A 95 2.85 -1.47 11.93
N THR A 96 3.28 -1.99 13.08
CA THR A 96 4.70 -1.88 13.44
C THR A 96 5.56 -2.79 12.56
N HIS A 97 6.87 -2.48 12.50
CA HIS A 97 7.83 -3.33 11.80
C HIS A 97 7.78 -4.79 12.29
N GLU A 98 7.63 -5.00 13.61
CA GLU A 98 7.58 -6.33 14.22
C GLU A 98 6.38 -7.14 13.69
N VAL A 99 5.18 -6.55 13.71
CA VAL A 99 3.96 -7.22 13.21
C VAL A 99 4.09 -7.53 11.71
N ASN A 100 4.66 -6.61 10.92
CA ASN A 100 4.90 -6.84 9.49
C ASN A 100 5.89 -7.99 9.24
N GLN A 101 6.90 -8.16 10.10
CA GLN A 101 7.86 -9.25 10.03
C GLN A 101 7.27 -10.60 10.45
N GLU A 102 6.50 -10.66 11.54
CA GLU A 102 5.84 -11.88 12.03
C GLU A 102 4.93 -12.49 10.94
N ARG A 103 4.28 -11.60 10.22
CA ARG A 103 3.47 -11.84 9.04
C ARG A 103 4.19 -12.58 7.89
N ASN A 104 5.53 -12.62 7.86
CA ASN A 104 6.29 -13.46 6.92
C ASN A 104 6.04 -14.96 7.12
N HIS A 105 5.62 -15.39 8.32
CA HIS A 105 5.22 -16.77 8.57
C HIS A 105 4.06 -17.19 7.65
N CYS A 106 3.00 -16.38 7.58
CA CYS A 106 1.87 -16.61 6.66
C CYS A 106 2.32 -16.67 5.20
N LYS A 107 3.31 -15.84 4.82
CA LYS A 107 3.86 -15.81 3.47
C LYS A 107 4.60 -17.11 3.14
N ALA A 108 5.42 -17.62 4.07
CA ALA A 108 6.16 -18.86 3.88
C ALA A 108 5.23 -20.07 3.75
N GLN A 109 4.12 -20.07 4.49
CA GLN A 109 3.13 -21.15 4.47
C GLN A 109 2.12 -21.05 3.31
N GLY A 110 1.93 -19.85 2.75
CA GLY A 110 0.96 -19.60 1.69
C GLY A 110 -0.50 -19.44 2.18
N PHE A 111 -0.73 -19.46 3.49
CA PHE A 111 -2.05 -19.29 4.11
C PHE A 111 -2.01 -18.35 5.32
N CYS A 112 -3.16 -17.80 5.71
CA CYS A 112 -3.32 -16.97 6.89
C CYS A 112 -3.40 -17.85 8.15
N CYS A 113 -2.48 -17.67 9.10
CA CYS A 113 -2.53 -18.36 10.40
C CYS A 113 -3.55 -17.76 11.39
N ARG A 114 -4.29 -16.70 11.00
CA ARG A 114 -5.26 -15.96 11.84
C ARG A 114 -4.71 -15.39 13.16
N ALA A 115 -3.40 -15.37 13.35
CA ALA A 115 -2.76 -14.82 14.54
C ALA A 115 -2.60 -13.29 14.55
N HIS A 116 -2.82 -12.62 13.41
CA HIS A 116 -2.57 -11.17 13.24
C HIS A 116 -3.86 -10.45 12.89
N HIS A 117 -4.13 -9.29 13.48
CA HIS A 117 -5.24 -8.41 13.11
C HIS A 117 -4.74 -7.13 12.41
N PRO A 118 -5.31 -6.73 11.26
CA PRO A 118 -6.27 -7.47 10.45
C PRO A 118 -5.64 -8.74 9.85
N HIS A 119 -6.48 -9.71 9.50
CA HIS A 119 -6.04 -10.97 8.92
C HIS A 119 -5.39 -10.76 7.54
N CYS A 120 -4.48 -11.66 7.16
CA CYS A 120 -3.95 -11.67 5.80
C CYS A 120 -5.05 -12.02 4.79
N ILE A 121 -4.99 -11.46 3.58
CA ILE A 121 -5.90 -11.78 2.47
C ILE A 121 -5.34 -13.00 1.71
N LEU A 122 -4.85 -13.98 2.45
CA LEU A 122 -4.45 -15.28 1.93
C LEU A 122 -5.57 -16.27 2.28
N PRO A 123 -5.68 -17.41 1.57
CA PRO A 123 -6.54 -18.51 2.00
C PRO A 123 -6.27 -18.84 3.48
N CYS A 124 -7.31 -19.18 4.23
CA CYS A 124 -7.12 -19.69 5.58
C CYS A 124 -6.71 -21.17 5.51
N ASN A 125 -5.83 -21.58 6.41
CA ASN A 125 -5.69 -23.00 6.77
C ASN A 125 -6.78 -23.39 7.77
#